data_AF-A0AAV5B490-F1
#
_entry.id   AF-A0AAV5B490-F1
#
_cell.length_a   1.000
_cell.length_b   1.000
_cell.length_c   1.000
_cell.angle_alpha   90.00
_cell.angle_beta   90.00
_cell.angle_gamma   90.00
#
_symmetry.space_group_name_H-M   'P 1'
#
loop_
_entity.id
_entity.type
_entity.pdbx_description
1 polymer ?
#
loop_
_entity_poly.entity_id
_entity_poly.type
_entity_poly.pdbx_seq_one_letter_code
_entity_poly.pdbx_strand_id
1 'polypeptide(L)'
;MNWNDIDFSAIQNMVNSLSDEQKENIRTMAQDMMKGHDTPAQEEEEAPVFDQLGIEEEQFTALPGKMQDDLEAALDAEQYYEDDPDADFSAAALFYSKALLEACRQRLFPVFKNVLDAKDLAAPGYTTLSQYLLALDDDHIRKLADEGFADTSYWVSVRDLLRFAMLFLQRAEYDTISYSDLLAIKSRLIEEKEIFLLFEAI
;
A
#
# COMPACT_ATOMS: atom_id res chain seq x y z
N MET A 1 -23.33 25.53 -14.95
CA MET A 1 -24.14 25.91 -16.13
C MET A 1 -25.59 25.54 -15.84
N ASN A 2 -26.52 26.49 -15.93
CA ASN A 2 -27.93 26.26 -15.65
C ASN A 2 -28.65 25.92 -16.97
N TRP A 3 -29.28 24.75 -17.07
CA TRP A 3 -29.86 24.22 -18.31
C TRP A 3 -31.00 25.07 -18.89
N ASN A 4 -31.53 26.00 -18.10
CA ASN A 4 -32.61 26.92 -18.49
C ASN A 4 -32.14 28.12 -19.32
N ASP A 5 -30.83 28.35 -19.46
CA ASP A 5 -30.28 29.45 -20.26
C ASP A 5 -29.96 29.04 -21.71
N ILE A 6 -30.22 27.78 -22.07
CA ILE A 6 -30.01 27.25 -23.44
C ILE A 6 -31.28 27.52 -24.26
N ASP A 7 -31.18 28.40 -25.26
CA ASP A 7 -32.28 28.66 -26.20
C ASP A 7 -32.43 27.52 -27.22
N PHE A 8 -33.20 26.51 -26.84
CA PHE A 8 -33.51 25.35 -27.70
C PHE A 8 -34.25 25.74 -28.99
N SER A 9 -34.88 26.92 -29.06
CA SER A 9 -35.54 27.40 -30.27
C SER A 9 -34.54 27.86 -31.34
N ALA A 10 -33.40 28.43 -30.93
CA ALA A 10 -32.30 28.78 -31.82
C ALA A 10 -31.61 27.52 -32.37
N ILE A 11 -31.44 26.50 -31.54
CA ILE A 11 -30.89 25.19 -31.95
C ILE A 11 -31.83 24.51 -32.94
N GLN A 12 -33.15 24.53 -32.70
CA GLN A 12 -34.13 23.94 -33.60
C GLN A 12 -34.19 24.64 -34.97
N ASN A 13 -34.08 25.97 -35.00
CA ASN A 13 -34.02 26.73 -36.26
C ASN A 13 -32.74 26.45 -37.04
N MET A 14 -31.61 26.28 -36.34
CA MET A 14 -30.33 25.92 -36.96
C MET A 14 -30.36 24.49 -37.53
N VAL A 15 -30.95 23.53 -36.81
CA VAL A 15 -31.12 22.16 -37.33
C VAL A 15 -32.07 22.15 -38.53
N ASN A 16 -33.14 22.94 -38.52
CA ASN A 16 -34.10 23.00 -39.62
C ASN A 16 -33.53 23.62 -40.90
N SER A 17 -32.56 24.53 -40.81
CA SER A 17 -31.91 25.16 -41.96
C SER A 17 -30.81 24.32 -42.61
N LEU A 18 -30.45 23.18 -42.02
CA LEU A 18 -29.50 22.23 -42.58
C LEU A 18 -30.14 21.37 -43.68
N SER A 19 -29.34 21.03 -44.69
CA SER A 19 -29.71 20.05 -45.71
C SER A 19 -29.90 18.66 -45.10
N ASP A 20 -30.68 17.80 -45.77
CA ASP A 20 -30.96 16.46 -45.28
C ASP A 20 -29.68 15.61 -45.12
N GLU A 21 -28.67 15.85 -45.97
CA GLU A 21 -27.35 15.22 -45.87
C GLU A 21 -26.57 15.64 -44.62
N GLN A 22 -26.65 16.91 -44.22
CA GLN A 22 -26.01 17.41 -43.00
C GLN A 22 -26.72 16.94 -41.73
N LYS A 23 -28.04 16.84 -41.77
CA LYS A 23 -28.84 16.26 -40.67
C LYS A 23 -28.51 14.79 -40.48
N GLU A 24 -28.34 14.06 -41.58
CA GLU A 24 -27.95 12.66 -41.54
C GLU A 24 -26.53 12.49 -40.99
N ASN A 25 -25.55 13.28 -41.46
CA ASN A 25 -24.19 13.23 -40.91
C ASN A 25 -24.13 13.54 -39.40
N ILE A 26 -24.90 14.52 -38.91
CA ILE A 26 -24.96 14.82 -37.47
C ILE A 26 -25.60 13.66 -36.69
N ARG A 27 -26.63 13.01 -37.26
CA ARG A 27 -27.24 11.83 -36.65
C ARG A 27 -26.28 10.65 -36.62
N THR A 28 -25.52 10.40 -37.68
CA THR A 28 -24.50 9.34 -37.73
C THR A 28 -23.41 9.63 -36.71
N MET A 29 -22.93 10.87 -36.62
CA MET A 29 -21.90 11.27 -35.66
C MET A 29 -22.38 11.16 -34.20
N ALA A 30 -23.64 11.54 -33.92
CA ALA A 30 -24.25 11.37 -32.60
C ALA A 30 -24.51 9.90 -32.25
N GLN A 31 -24.88 9.07 -33.22
CA GLN A 31 -25.02 7.62 -33.05
C GLN A 31 -23.67 6.95 -32.82
N ASP A 32 -22.62 7.37 -33.51
CA ASP A 32 -21.27 6.83 -33.33
C ASP A 32 -20.68 7.27 -31.98
N MET A 33 -20.96 8.49 -31.53
CA MET A 33 -20.63 8.93 -30.16
C MET A 33 -21.40 8.17 -29.08
N MET A 34 -22.68 7.82 -29.32
CA MET A 34 -23.45 6.97 -28.39
C MET A 34 -22.96 5.52 -28.40
N LYS A 35 -22.60 4.97 -29.56
CA LYS A 35 -22.00 3.62 -29.66
C LYS A 35 -20.65 3.53 -28.96
N GLY A 36 -19.86 4.61 -28.95
CA GLY A 36 -18.62 4.71 -28.17
C GLY A 36 -18.83 4.89 -26.66
N HIS A 37 -20.04 5.22 -26.24
CA HIS A 37 -20.41 5.39 -24.83
C HIS A 37 -20.98 4.11 -24.19
N ASP A 38 -21.35 3.12 -25.01
CA ASP A 38 -21.82 1.78 -24.62
C ASP A 38 -20.69 0.73 -24.61
N THR A 39 -19.48 1.09 -25.04
CA THR A 39 -18.30 0.35 -24.58
C THR A 39 -18.09 0.74 -23.12
N PRO A 40 -18.25 -0.19 -22.15
CA PRO A 40 -17.65 0.06 -20.85
C PRO A 40 -16.20 0.42 -21.14
N ALA A 41 -15.67 1.44 -20.46
CA ALA A 41 -14.23 1.57 -20.36
C ALA A 41 -13.71 0.16 -20.09
N GLN A 42 -12.82 -0.35 -20.94
CA GLN A 42 -12.07 -1.52 -20.55
C GLN A 42 -11.33 -1.04 -19.30
N GLU A 43 -11.91 -1.28 -18.12
CA GLU A 43 -11.17 -1.34 -16.88
C GLU A 43 -10.06 -2.30 -17.23
N GLU A 44 -8.84 -1.77 -17.39
CA GLU A 44 -7.68 -2.61 -17.43
C GLU A 44 -7.78 -3.42 -16.14
N GLU A 45 -8.02 -4.73 -16.26
CA GLU A 45 -8.09 -5.62 -15.10
C GLU A 45 -6.69 -5.55 -14.46
N GLU A 46 -6.55 -4.69 -13.46
CA GLU A 46 -5.35 -4.61 -12.65
C GLU A 46 -5.13 -5.99 -12.03
N ALA A 47 -3.89 -6.48 -12.15
CA ALA A 47 -3.54 -7.75 -11.55
C ALA A 47 -3.86 -7.71 -10.04
N PRO A 48 -4.32 -8.80 -9.43
CA PRO A 48 -4.56 -8.84 -8.00
C PRO A 48 -3.34 -8.37 -7.18
N VAL A 49 -3.56 -7.71 -6.05
CA VAL A 49 -2.49 -7.17 -5.18
C VAL A 49 -1.42 -8.22 -4.85
N PHE A 50 -1.83 -9.46 -4.56
CA PHE A 50 -0.90 -10.54 -4.24
C PHE A 50 0.02 -10.90 -5.42
N ASP A 51 -0.49 -10.88 -6.66
CA ASP A 51 0.28 -11.13 -7.87
C ASP A 51 1.30 -10.01 -8.12
N GLN A 52 0.88 -8.76 -7.90
CA GLN A 52 1.78 -7.60 -8.02
C GLN A 52 2.92 -7.63 -6.99
N LEU A 53 2.66 -8.16 -5.79
CA LEU A 53 3.67 -8.35 -4.75
C LEU A 53 4.51 -9.63 -4.94
N GLY A 54 4.14 -10.52 -5.86
CA GLY A 54 4.78 -11.83 -5.99
C GLY A 54 4.59 -12.73 -4.76
N ILE A 55 3.44 -12.59 -4.08
CA ILE A 55 3.04 -13.36 -2.91
C ILE A 55 1.94 -14.33 -3.31
N GLU A 56 1.99 -15.57 -2.81
CA GLU A 56 0.93 -16.55 -3.03
C GLU A 56 -0.40 -16.06 -2.41
N GLU A 57 -1.53 -16.23 -3.12
CA GLU A 57 -2.86 -15.79 -2.66
C GLU A 57 -3.19 -16.32 -1.25
N GLU A 58 -2.88 -17.59 -0.96
CA GLU A 58 -3.11 -18.20 0.35
C GLU A 58 -2.29 -17.50 1.46
N GLN A 59 -1.05 -17.10 1.16
CA GLN A 59 -0.20 -16.38 2.12
C GLN A 59 -0.72 -14.96 2.34
N PHE A 60 -1.14 -14.28 1.28
CA PHE A 60 -1.66 -12.91 1.37
C PHE A 60 -2.99 -12.86 2.12
N THR A 61 -3.93 -13.75 1.80
CA THR A 61 -5.26 -13.79 2.44
C THR A 61 -5.19 -14.21 3.92
N ALA A 62 -4.13 -14.91 4.33
CA ALA A 62 -3.86 -15.24 5.73
C ALA A 62 -3.30 -14.05 6.54
N LEU A 63 -2.86 -12.97 5.89
CA LEU A 63 -2.39 -11.77 6.58
C LEU A 63 -3.54 -11.06 7.32
N PRO A 64 -3.25 -10.31 8.39
CA PRO A 64 -4.24 -9.44 9.02
C PRO A 64 -4.85 -8.48 7.97
N GLY A 65 -6.17 -8.28 7.99
CA GLY A 65 -6.84 -7.44 6.97
C GLY A 65 -6.24 -6.04 6.83
N LYS A 66 -5.92 -5.38 7.97
CA LYS A 66 -5.25 -4.08 7.95
C LYS A 66 -3.86 -4.11 7.30
N MET A 67 -3.14 -5.23 7.44
CA MET A 67 -1.85 -5.42 6.78
C MET A 67 -2.02 -5.58 5.26
N GLN A 68 -3.10 -6.23 4.81
CA GLN A 68 -3.46 -6.29 3.39
C GLN A 68 -3.77 -4.88 2.87
N ASP A 69 -4.61 -4.12 3.58
CA ASP A 69 -4.94 -2.73 3.23
C ASP A 69 -3.69 -1.83 3.15
N ASP A 70 -2.76 -1.96 4.10
CA ASP A 70 -1.51 -1.18 4.10
C ASP A 70 -0.57 -1.61 2.95
N LEU A 71 -0.59 -2.87 2.50
CA LEU A 71 0.19 -3.34 1.35
C LEU A 71 -0.39 -2.86 0.02
N GLU A 72 -1.72 -2.88 -0.13
CA GLU A 72 -2.43 -2.32 -1.28
C GLU A 72 -2.15 -0.81 -1.39
N ALA A 73 -2.31 -0.07 -0.29
CA ALA A 73 -2.01 1.37 -0.26
C ALA A 73 -0.53 1.69 -0.57
N ALA A 74 0.39 0.78 -0.30
CA ALA A 74 1.80 0.93 -0.68
C ALA A 74 1.99 0.83 -2.20
N LEU A 75 1.32 -0.12 -2.85
CA LEU A 75 1.34 -0.28 -4.30
C LEU A 75 0.67 0.89 -5.01
N ASP A 76 -0.52 1.30 -4.56
CA ASP A 76 -1.24 2.44 -5.13
C ASP A 76 -0.37 3.70 -5.10
N ALA A 77 0.33 3.92 -3.98
CA ALA A 77 1.23 5.05 -3.81
C ALA A 77 2.48 4.95 -4.71
N GLU A 78 2.96 3.75 -5.02
CA GLU A 78 4.08 3.54 -5.96
C GLU A 78 3.63 3.79 -7.41
N GLN A 79 2.53 3.17 -7.83
CA GLN A 79 2.00 3.28 -9.19
C GLN A 79 1.63 4.72 -9.54
N TYR A 80 1.09 5.48 -8.57
CA TYR A 80 0.76 6.89 -8.78
C TYR A 80 1.95 7.73 -9.27
N TYR A 81 3.19 7.33 -8.94
CA TYR A 81 4.42 8.04 -9.30
C TYR A 81 5.30 7.29 -10.30
N GLU A 82 4.80 6.23 -10.95
CA GLU A 82 5.64 5.36 -11.81
C GLU A 82 6.33 6.09 -12.96
N ASP A 83 5.70 7.14 -13.49
CA ASP A 83 6.19 7.95 -14.61
C ASP A 83 7.08 9.13 -14.19
N ASP A 84 7.24 9.38 -12.88
CA ASP A 84 8.03 10.50 -12.35
C ASP A 84 9.34 10.01 -11.71
N PRO A 85 10.49 10.15 -12.40
CA PRO A 85 11.77 9.69 -11.89
C PRO A 85 12.28 10.49 -10.69
N ASP A 86 11.76 11.69 -10.46
CA ASP A 86 12.14 12.59 -9.36
C ASP A 86 11.10 12.60 -8.23
N ALA A 87 10.08 11.72 -8.30
CA ALA A 87 9.05 11.62 -7.28
C ALA A 87 9.58 11.19 -5.91
N ASP A 88 8.84 11.62 -4.89
CA ASP A 88 9.08 11.22 -3.50
C ASP A 88 8.18 10.05 -3.11
N PHE A 89 8.80 8.88 -2.90
CA PHE A 89 8.13 7.63 -2.55
C PHE A 89 7.96 7.45 -1.03
N SER A 90 8.05 8.53 -0.24
CA SER A 90 7.88 8.52 1.21
C SER A 90 6.54 7.92 1.65
N ALA A 91 5.47 8.15 0.88
CA ALA A 91 4.15 7.58 1.16
C ALA A 91 4.15 6.04 1.03
N ALA A 92 4.71 5.49 -0.06
CA ALA A 92 4.82 4.04 -0.27
C ALA A 92 5.68 3.39 0.84
N ALA A 93 6.84 3.99 1.17
CA ALA A 93 7.70 3.53 2.24
C ALA A 93 6.98 3.52 3.62
N LEU A 94 6.15 4.54 3.89
CA LEU A 94 5.34 4.60 5.10
C LEU A 94 4.32 3.45 5.16
N PHE A 95 3.64 3.15 4.05
CA PHE A 95 2.64 2.09 4.00
C PHE A 95 3.27 0.68 4.15
N TYR A 96 4.39 0.40 3.49
CA TYR A 96 5.17 -0.82 3.75
C TYR A 96 5.58 -0.96 5.23
N SER A 97 6.00 0.15 5.85
CA SER A 97 6.35 0.16 7.27
C SER A 97 5.14 -0.03 8.19
N LYS A 98 3.94 0.42 7.79
CA LYS A 98 2.70 0.16 8.52
C LYS A 98 2.29 -1.31 8.45
N ALA A 99 2.44 -1.95 7.28
CA ALA A 99 2.21 -3.38 7.14
C ALA A 99 3.10 -4.19 8.10
N LEU A 100 4.40 -3.86 8.19
CA LEU A 100 5.32 -4.46 9.16
C LEU A 100 4.87 -4.18 10.61
N LEU A 101 4.41 -2.96 10.91
CA LEU A 101 3.90 -2.61 12.24
C LEU A 101 2.67 -3.43 12.63
N GLU A 102 1.78 -3.71 11.68
CA GLU A 102 0.63 -4.57 11.93
C GLU A 102 1.06 -6.01 12.23
N ALA A 103 2.06 -6.54 11.51
CA ALA A 103 2.66 -7.83 11.86
C ALA A 103 3.25 -7.83 13.28
N CYS A 104 3.96 -6.76 13.69
CA CYS A 104 4.45 -6.62 15.08
C CYS A 104 3.30 -6.56 16.10
N ARG A 105 2.21 -5.86 15.80
CA ARG A 105 1.05 -5.77 16.69
C ARG A 105 0.37 -7.10 16.90
N GLN A 106 0.26 -7.92 15.87
CA GLN A 106 -0.38 -9.22 15.97
C GLN A 106 0.52 -10.26 16.65
N ARG A 107 1.81 -10.28 16.30
CA ARG A 107 2.72 -11.37 16.67
C ARG A 107 3.62 -11.03 17.86
N LEU A 108 4.17 -9.82 17.89
CA LEU A 108 5.14 -9.43 18.93
C LEU A 108 4.47 -8.81 20.16
N PHE A 109 3.37 -8.07 19.99
CA PHE A 109 2.73 -7.36 21.10
C PHE A 109 2.39 -8.27 22.31
N PRO A 110 1.75 -9.46 22.13
CA PRO A 110 1.41 -10.30 23.26
C PRO A 110 2.65 -10.83 23.98
N VAL A 111 3.70 -11.19 23.23
CA VAL A 111 4.96 -11.68 23.77
C VAL A 111 5.67 -10.57 24.54
N PHE A 112 5.81 -9.38 23.97
CA PHE A 112 6.53 -8.28 24.59
C PHE A 112 5.81 -7.79 25.85
N LYS A 113 4.47 -7.74 25.81
CA LYS A 113 3.69 -7.34 26.97
C LYS A 113 3.77 -8.37 28.11
N ASN A 114 3.68 -9.66 27.81
CA ASN A 114 3.53 -10.69 28.84
C ASN A 114 4.87 -11.28 29.31
N VAL A 115 5.86 -11.38 28.42
CA VAL A 115 7.16 -12.01 28.69
C VAL A 115 8.20 -10.98 29.08
N LEU A 116 8.29 -9.88 28.32
CA LEU A 116 9.28 -8.84 28.60
C LEU A 116 8.84 -7.87 29.71
N ASP A 117 7.55 -7.86 30.08
CA ASP A 117 6.97 -6.83 30.94
C ASP A 117 7.33 -5.42 30.41
N ALA A 118 7.23 -5.23 29.08
CA ALA A 118 7.57 -3.98 28.42
C ALA A 118 6.58 -2.88 28.81
N LYS A 119 6.82 -2.20 29.94
CA LYS A 119 5.92 -1.20 30.52
C LYS A 119 5.69 0.02 29.64
N ASP A 120 6.64 0.31 28.76
CA ASP A 120 6.61 1.46 27.85
C ASP A 120 5.91 1.14 26.52
N LEU A 121 5.43 -0.10 26.33
CA LEU A 121 4.62 -0.45 25.18
C LEU A 121 3.24 0.20 25.32
N ALA A 122 2.88 1.07 24.38
CA ALA A 122 1.56 1.67 24.32
C ALA A 122 0.46 0.60 24.14
N ALA A 123 -0.81 0.99 24.24
CA ALA A 123 -1.90 0.10 23.86
C ALA A 123 -1.75 -0.36 22.39
N PRO A 124 -2.24 -1.55 21.99
CA PRO A 124 -1.93 -2.17 20.69
C PRO A 124 -2.10 -1.24 19.48
N GLY A 125 -3.18 -0.45 19.44
CA GLY A 125 -3.46 0.47 18.32
C GLY A 125 -2.58 1.72 18.27
N TYR A 126 -1.78 1.96 19.31
CA TYR A 126 -0.92 3.14 19.47
C TYR A 126 0.56 2.79 19.56
N THR A 127 0.93 1.52 19.35
CA THR A 127 2.33 1.12 19.28
C THR A 127 3.00 1.65 18.02
N THR A 128 4.31 1.80 18.08
CA THR A 128 5.19 2.25 16.99
C THR A 128 6.30 1.23 16.76
N LEU A 129 6.88 1.19 15.55
CA LEU A 129 8.04 0.33 15.27
C LEU A 129 9.21 0.63 16.22
N SER A 130 9.41 1.90 16.59
CA SER A 130 10.41 2.33 17.56
C SER A 130 10.26 1.63 18.92
N GLN A 131 9.03 1.50 19.43
CA GLN A 131 8.79 0.81 20.71
C GLN A 131 9.15 -0.68 20.63
N TYR A 132 8.83 -1.37 19.52
CA TYR A 132 9.24 -2.76 19.33
C TYR A 132 10.76 -2.90 19.18
N LEU A 133 11.39 -1.98 18.45
CA LEU A 133 12.83 -1.96 18.28
C LEU A 133 13.57 -1.75 19.62
N LEU A 134 13.12 -0.79 20.43
CA LEU A 134 13.70 -0.52 21.75
C LEU A 134 13.52 -1.69 22.72
N ALA A 135 12.41 -2.42 22.63
CA ALA A 135 12.16 -3.61 23.43
C ALA A 135 13.07 -4.80 23.06
N LEU A 136 13.72 -4.79 21.88
CA LEU A 136 14.67 -5.81 21.43
C LEU A 136 16.13 -5.43 21.75
N ASP A 137 16.42 -5.08 22.99
CA ASP A 137 17.81 -5.00 23.45
C ASP A 137 18.43 -6.41 23.66
N ASP A 138 19.74 -6.46 23.87
CA ASP A 138 20.47 -7.74 23.97
C ASP A 138 20.00 -8.60 25.17
N ASP A 139 19.52 -7.99 26.25
CA ASP A 139 19.07 -8.72 27.44
C ASP A 139 17.67 -9.31 27.21
N HIS A 140 16.76 -8.55 26.60
CA HIS A 140 15.44 -9.01 26.22
C HIS A 140 15.50 -10.09 25.14
N ILE A 141 16.41 -9.98 24.17
CA ILE A 141 16.62 -11.03 23.16
C ILE A 141 17.05 -12.35 23.81
N ARG A 142 18.00 -12.30 24.76
CA ARG A 142 18.42 -13.51 25.50
C ARG A 142 17.26 -14.10 26.29
N LYS A 143 16.48 -13.25 26.96
CA LYS A 143 15.28 -13.68 27.69
C LYS A 143 14.27 -14.38 26.80
N LEU A 144 13.97 -13.84 25.61
CA LEU A 144 13.04 -14.47 24.67
C LEU A 144 13.53 -15.85 24.21
N ALA A 145 14.84 -16.00 24.02
CA ALA A 145 15.45 -17.28 23.68
C ALA A 145 15.41 -18.29 24.83
N ASP A 146 15.72 -17.84 26.05
CA ASP A 146 15.66 -18.68 27.25
C ASP A 146 14.23 -19.15 27.57
N GLU A 147 13.22 -18.33 27.25
CA GLU A 147 11.79 -18.64 27.39
C GLU A 147 11.22 -19.45 26.21
N GLY A 148 12.04 -19.73 25.18
CA GLY A 148 11.67 -20.63 24.08
C GLY A 148 10.84 -20.03 22.95
N PHE A 149 10.76 -18.70 22.82
CA PHE A 149 9.96 -18.02 21.78
C PHE A 149 10.64 -17.92 20.40
N ALA A 150 11.92 -18.31 20.31
CA ALA A 150 12.74 -18.58 19.10
C ALA A 150 14.23 -18.50 19.51
N ASP A 151 15.16 -18.78 18.59
CA ASP A 151 16.59 -18.61 18.89
C ASP A 151 17.04 -17.14 18.84
N THR A 152 18.24 -16.88 19.38
CA THR A 152 18.81 -15.52 19.39
C THR A 152 19.01 -14.96 17.98
N SER A 153 19.36 -15.79 16.99
CA SER A 153 19.58 -15.35 15.61
C SER A 153 18.30 -14.82 14.97
N TYR A 154 17.16 -15.47 15.22
CA TYR A 154 15.85 -15.02 14.78
C TYR A 154 15.56 -13.62 15.32
N TRP A 155 15.71 -13.41 16.63
CA TRP A 155 15.43 -12.12 17.25
C TRP A 155 16.38 -11.00 16.82
N VAL A 156 17.64 -11.33 16.54
CA VAL A 156 18.59 -10.40 15.92
C VAL A 156 18.12 -10.01 14.52
N SER A 157 17.63 -10.97 13.72
CA SER A 157 17.09 -10.70 12.38
C SER A 157 15.85 -9.81 12.44
N VAL A 158 14.92 -10.08 13.36
CA VAL A 158 13.75 -9.22 13.61
C VAL A 158 14.19 -7.80 13.99
N ARG A 159 15.17 -7.67 14.91
CA ARG A 159 15.71 -6.36 15.30
C ARG A 159 16.30 -5.61 14.11
N ASP A 160 17.05 -6.29 13.26
CA ASP A 160 17.71 -5.67 12.12
C ASP A 160 16.71 -5.27 11.02
N LEU A 161 15.64 -6.04 10.83
CA LEU A 161 14.51 -5.66 10.00
C LEU A 161 13.82 -4.40 10.52
N LEU A 162 13.55 -4.32 11.83
CA LEU A 162 12.95 -3.13 12.45
C LEU A 162 13.86 -1.90 12.35
N ARG A 163 15.17 -2.06 12.51
CA ARG A 163 16.15 -0.97 12.32
C ARG A 163 16.14 -0.46 10.90
N PHE A 164 16.07 -1.37 9.92
CA PHE A 164 16.00 -1.02 8.51
C PHE A 164 14.74 -0.21 8.19
N ALA A 165 13.57 -0.68 8.62
CA ALA A 165 12.32 0.06 8.41
C ALA A 165 12.36 1.44 9.09
N MET A 166 12.90 1.52 10.32
CA MET A 166 13.06 2.78 11.05
C MET A 166 13.97 3.78 10.34
N LEU A 167 15.02 3.32 9.65
CA LEU A 167 15.90 4.19 8.86
C LEU A 167 15.13 4.88 7.73
N PHE A 168 14.29 4.13 6.99
CA PHE A 168 13.50 4.70 5.91
C PHE A 168 12.35 5.58 6.41
N LEU A 169 11.75 5.26 7.55
CA LEU A 169 10.78 6.16 8.19
C LEU A 169 11.41 7.48 8.61
N GLN A 170 12.62 7.46 9.18
CA GLN A 170 13.34 8.70 9.50
C GLN A 170 13.66 9.49 8.23
N ARG A 171 14.09 8.82 7.16
CA ARG A 171 14.33 9.51 5.88
C ARG A 171 13.04 10.12 5.32
N ALA A 172 11.94 9.38 5.30
CA ALA A 172 10.64 9.89 4.85
C ALA A 172 10.10 11.07 5.69
N GLU A 173 10.53 11.21 6.95
CA GLU A 173 10.15 12.33 7.82
C GLU A 173 10.98 13.60 7.54
N TYR A 174 12.27 13.45 7.22
CA TYR A 174 13.23 14.56 7.17
C TYR A 174 13.82 14.84 5.79
N ASP A 175 13.59 13.97 4.81
CA ASP A 175 14.15 13.98 3.45
C ASP A 175 13.18 13.28 2.48
N THR A 176 13.60 13.02 1.24
CA THR A 176 12.83 12.24 0.27
C THR A 176 13.28 10.78 0.18
N ILE A 177 12.35 9.92 -0.26
CA ILE A 177 12.62 8.53 -0.61
C ILE A 177 12.66 8.43 -2.13
N SER A 178 13.83 8.05 -2.67
CA SER A 178 13.96 7.78 -4.10
C SER A 178 13.33 6.44 -4.48
N TYR A 179 13.08 6.22 -5.77
CA TYR A 179 12.64 4.90 -6.24
C TYR A 179 13.63 3.77 -5.88
N SER A 180 14.94 4.05 -5.90
CA SER A 180 15.95 3.06 -5.49
C SER A 180 15.88 2.68 -4.02
N ASP A 181 15.49 3.63 -3.16
CA ASP A 181 15.24 3.39 -1.74
C ASP A 181 13.99 2.53 -1.55
N LEU A 182 12.92 2.83 -2.30
CA LEU A 182 11.70 2.03 -2.30
C LEU A 182 11.97 0.59 -2.74
N LEU A 183 12.75 0.38 -3.81
CA LEU A 183 13.15 -0.95 -4.26
C LEU A 183 13.93 -1.71 -3.18
N ALA A 184 14.79 -1.04 -2.41
CA ALA A 184 15.47 -1.68 -1.28
C ALA A 184 14.47 -2.13 -0.20
N ILE A 185 13.45 -1.32 0.10
CA ILE A 185 12.38 -1.68 1.04
C ILE A 185 11.60 -2.89 0.52
N LYS A 186 11.16 -2.87 -0.74
CA LYS A 186 10.41 -3.96 -1.38
C LYS A 186 11.22 -5.25 -1.43
N SER A 187 12.47 -5.17 -1.84
CA SER A 187 13.34 -6.34 -1.91
C SER A 187 13.44 -7.04 -0.57
N ARG A 188 13.66 -6.28 0.50
CA ARG A 188 13.77 -6.86 1.83
C ARG A 188 12.44 -7.37 2.40
N LEU A 189 11.39 -6.56 2.35
CA LEU A 189 10.10 -6.94 2.97
C LEU A 189 9.36 -8.00 2.16
N ILE A 190 9.36 -7.88 0.84
CA ILE A 190 8.49 -8.64 -0.06
C ILE A 190 9.28 -9.75 -0.76
N GLU A 191 10.35 -9.43 -1.48
CA GLU A 191 11.09 -10.43 -2.28
C GLU A 191 11.83 -11.44 -1.39
N GLU A 192 12.52 -10.96 -0.35
CA GLU A 192 13.17 -11.79 0.68
C GLU A 192 12.17 -12.33 1.72
N LYS A 193 10.88 -11.96 1.61
CA LYS A 193 9.79 -12.39 2.48
C LYS A 193 10.01 -12.09 3.96
N GLU A 194 10.86 -11.12 4.30
CA GLU A 194 11.16 -10.81 5.71
C GLU A 194 9.93 -10.32 6.49
N ILE A 195 8.93 -9.75 5.80
CA ILE A 195 7.67 -9.34 6.42
C ILE A 195 6.91 -10.52 7.05
N PHE A 196 7.17 -11.74 6.58
CA PHE A 196 6.56 -12.97 7.09
C PHE A 196 7.33 -13.61 8.25
N LEU A 197 8.57 -13.18 8.55
CA LEU A 197 9.39 -13.76 9.63
C LEU A 197 8.64 -13.80 10.97
N LEU A 198 7.79 -12.80 11.24
CA LEU A 198 7.01 -12.67 12.47
C LEU A 198 5.91 -13.73 12.60
N PHE A 199 5.59 -14.45 11.53
CA PHE A 199 4.57 -15.48 11.50
C PHE A 199 5.14 -16.90 11.58
N GLU A 200 6.44 -17.10 11.40
CA GLU A 200 7.04 -18.43 11.26
C GLU A 200 7.49 -19.09 12.58
N ALA A 201 7.91 -18.31 13.59
CA ALA A 201 8.70 -18.85 14.70
C ALA A 201 8.10 -18.71 16.12
N ILE A 202 7.06 -17.89 16.29
CA ILE A 202 6.47 -17.50 17.59
C ILE A 202 5.11 -18.17 17.80
#